data_AF-A0A9P1DKV6-F1
#
_entry.id   AF-A0A9P1DKV6-F1
#
_cell.length_a   1.000
_cell.length_b   1.000
_cell.length_c   1.000
_cell.angle_alpha   90.00
_cell.angle_beta   90.00
_cell.angle_gamma   90.00
#
_symmetry.space_group_name_H-M   'P 1'
#
loop_
_entity.id
_entity.type
_entity.pdbx_description
1 polymer ?
#
loop_
_entity_poly.entity_id
_entity_poly.type
_entity_poly.pdbx_seq_one_letter_code
_entity_poly.pdbx_strand_id
1 'polypeptide(L)'
;MVDVGLAAGVLLQRAEELQQRDDDMVEASKGSKRRLSWGAWQANRNLRQVRTDYNRFKCDVLLLEEEFEKLQISKFNKGESLLVAVLKLCCGILFAILSLAWVLQIIMSVIVPQISGQPGPPFLNSLLAACEDAGLYPLGVALYACFNFYMLICVVKGCTKFGMRIAFFLSIHPMRAQNTPLNSILFNVEMLLVSSGALVQFSQTTFSDYARLTEADVIFSAQIQRLTFYRFFFENHIFIITMLSVFLIALIFLLVRPRDQGSVSFSAPDKKLVSLATAAKTDKC
;
A
#
# COMPACT_ATOMS: atom_id res chain seq x y z
N MET A 1 7.19 21.62 20.70
CA MET A 1 8.39 22.05 19.92
C MET A 1 9.66 21.30 20.32
N VAL A 2 9.74 20.75 21.55
CA VAL A 2 10.92 20.02 22.06
C VAL A 2 11.10 18.62 21.43
N ASP A 3 10.02 17.94 21.02
CA ASP A 3 10.10 16.52 20.59
C ASP A 3 10.71 16.27 19.20
N VAL A 4 10.41 17.10 18.20
CA VAL A 4 10.91 16.91 16.81
C VAL A 4 12.42 17.13 16.72
N GLY A 5 12.93 18.15 17.44
CA GLY A 5 14.37 18.42 17.49
C GLY A 5 15.18 17.32 18.17
N LEU A 6 14.61 16.73 19.25
CA LEU A 6 15.21 15.59 19.93
C LEU A 6 15.25 14.36 19.01
N ALA A 7 14.15 14.08 18.31
CA ALA A 7 14.06 12.94 17.41
C ALA A 7 15.00 13.09 16.19
N ALA A 8 15.17 14.30 15.66
CA ALA A 8 16.17 14.59 14.64
C ALA A 8 17.60 14.28 15.13
N GLY A 9 17.92 14.65 16.38
CA GLY A 9 19.22 14.32 16.99
C GLY A 9 19.47 12.81 17.12
N VAL A 10 18.46 12.04 17.54
CA VAL A 10 18.55 10.57 17.63
C VAL A 10 18.72 9.93 16.24
N LEU A 11 18.03 10.45 15.23
CA LEU A 11 18.19 9.96 13.86
C LEU A 11 19.58 10.27 13.30
N LEU A 12 20.18 11.41 13.64
CA LEU A 12 21.57 11.72 13.27
C LEU A 12 22.56 10.73 13.88
N GLN A 13 22.45 10.43 15.18
CA GLN A 13 23.30 9.42 15.82
C GLN A 13 23.13 8.04 15.17
N ARG A 14 21.89 7.66 14.87
CA ARG A 14 21.60 6.40 14.20
C ARG A 14 22.16 6.35 12.77
N ALA A 15 22.23 7.49 12.08
CA ALA A 15 22.86 7.60 10.77
C ALA A 15 24.37 7.35 10.86
N GLU A 16 25.04 7.94 11.86
CA GLU A 16 26.47 7.74 12.13
C GLU A 16 26.77 6.27 12.48
N GLU A 17 25.97 5.65 13.35
CA GLU A 17 26.09 4.24 13.71
C GLU A 17 25.95 3.31 12.50
N LEU A 18 24.97 3.58 11.62
CA LEU A 18 24.76 2.78 10.42
C LEU A 18 25.90 2.93 9.42
N GLN A 19 26.49 4.12 9.33
CA GLN A 19 27.66 4.38 8.47
C GLN A 19 28.90 3.64 8.98
N GLN A 20 29.19 3.70 10.28
CA GLN A 20 30.30 2.95 10.89
C GLN A 20 30.15 1.44 10.67
N ARG A 21 28.94 0.91 10.85
CA ARG A 21 28.66 -0.52 10.61
C ARG A 21 28.86 -0.93 9.14
N ASP A 22 28.60 -0.04 8.18
CA ASP A 22 28.84 -0.30 6.76
C ASP A 22 30.34 -0.27 6.44
N ASP A 23 31.07 0.72 6.95
CA ASP A 23 32.53 0.83 6.80
C ASP A 23 33.26 -0.39 7.39
N ASP A 24 32.87 -0.83 8.60
CA ASP A 24 33.38 -2.04 9.25
C ASP A 24 33.15 -3.30 8.39
N MET A 25 31.98 -3.38 7.74
CA MET A 25 31.64 -4.51 6.88
C MET A 25 32.44 -4.50 5.56
N VAL A 26 32.69 -3.32 4.99
CA VAL A 26 33.56 -3.14 3.83
C VAL A 26 35.00 -3.51 4.17
N GLU A 27 35.49 -3.11 5.34
CA GLU A 27 36.84 -3.44 5.81
C GLU A 27 36.99 -4.93 6.12
N ALA A 28 36.02 -5.53 6.81
CA ALA A 28 35.97 -6.97 7.06
C ALA A 28 35.90 -7.80 5.75
N SER A 29 35.24 -7.27 4.71
CA SER A 29 35.19 -7.87 3.38
C SER A 29 36.55 -7.83 2.66
N LYS A 30 37.30 -6.73 2.76
CA LYS A 30 38.65 -6.60 2.20
C LYS A 30 39.63 -7.62 2.81
N GLY A 31 39.51 -7.90 4.11
CA GLY A 31 40.32 -8.90 4.82
C GLY A 31 39.89 -10.37 4.62
N SER A 32 38.65 -10.63 4.19
CA SER A 32 38.01 -11.98 4.21
C SER A 32 37.98 -12.71 2.86
N LYS A 33 38.98 -12.59 1.98
CA LYS A 33 39.04 -13.34 0.70
C LYS A 33 39.11 -14.88 0.83
N ARG A 34 39.14 -15.46 2.05
CA ARG A 34 39.23 -16.91 2.33
C ARG A 34 38.37 -17.35 3.53
N ARG A 35 37.05 -17.18 3.50
CA ARG A 35 36.16 -17.74 4.55
C ARG A 35 35.18 -18.78 3.98
N LEU A 36 35.16 -19.95 4.62
CA LEU A 36 34.28 -21.10 4.35
C LEU A 36 32.79 -20.71 4.28
N SER A 37 32.02 -21.50 3.54
CA SER A 37 30.56 -21.40 3.31
C SER A 37 29.71 -21.07 4.56
N TRP A 38 30.07 -21.57 5.74
CA TRP A 38 29.38 -21.29 7.01
C TRP A 38 29.53 -19.84 7.50
N GLY A 39 30.71 -19.24 7.32
CA GLY A 39 30.95 -17.82 7.65
C GLY A 39 30.26 -16.87 6.66
N ALA A 40 30.11 -17.31 5.40
CA ALA A 40 29.40 -16.55 4.38
C ALA A 40 27.88 -16.46 4.66
N TRP A 41 27.28 -17.51 5.23
CA TRP A 41 25.87 -17.47 5.65
C TRP A 41 25.62 -16.45 6.77
N GLN A 42 26.52 -16.42 7.77
CA GLN A 42 26.42 -15.47 8.88
C GLN A 42 26.69 -14.02 8.44
N ALA A 43 27.65 -13.81 7.53
CA ALA A 43 27.88 -12.51 6.88
C ALA A 43 26.66 -12.05 6.06
N ASN A 44 26.02 -12.94 5.29
CA ASN A 44 24.78 -12.63 4.58
C ASN A 44 23.63 -12.28 5.51
N ARG A 45 23.55 -12.90 6.70
CA ARG A 45 22.54 -12.56 7.70
C ARG A 45 22.76 -11.16 8.28
N ASN A 46 24.01 -10.79 8.56
CA ASN A 46 24.37 -9.46 9.04
C ASN A 46 24.11 -8.38 7.97
N LEU A 47 24.43 -8.65 6.70
CA LEU A 47 24.09 -7.78 5.56
C LEU A 47 22.59 -7.54 5.43
N ARG A 48 21.77 -8.60 5.59
CA ARG A 48 20.31 -8.47 5.57
C ARG A 48 19.81 -7.62 6.73
N GLN A 49 20.40 -7.76 7.92
CA GLN A 49 20.04 -6.94 9.08
C GLN A 49 20.38 -5.47 8.86
N VAL A 50 21.60 -5.15 8.42
CA VAL A 50 22.01 -3.76 8.12
C VAL A 50 21.11 -3.14 7.05
N ARG A 51 20.80 -3.87 5.98
CA ARG A 51 19.85 -3.41 4.95
C ARG A 51 18.45 -3.13 5.51
N THR A 52 17.98 -3.96 6.43
CA THR A 52 16.68 -3.78 7.07
C THR A 52 16.68 -2.57 8.00
N ASP A 53 17.75 -2.39 8.78
CA ASP A 53 17.94 -1.25 9.69
C ASP A 53 18.04 0.07 8.91
N TYR A 54 18.76 0.07 7.79
CA TYR A 54 18.86 1.21 6.88
C TYR A 54 17.51 1.57 6.24
N ASN A 55 16.71 0.57 5.83
CA ASN A 55 15.36 0.81 5.32
C ASN A 55 14.45 1.41 6.41
N ARG A 56 14.55 0.93 7.66
CA ARG A 56 13.80 1.50 8.79
C ARG A 56 14.20 2.94 9.07
N PHE A 57 15.50 3.23 9.07
CA PHE A 57 16.03 4.59 9.22
C PHE A 57 15.47 5.52 8.15
N LYS A 58 15.47 5.10 6.87
CA LYS A 58 14.83 5.85 5.79
C LYS A 58 13.36 6.14 6.08
N CYS A 59 12.58 5.15 6.48
CA CYS A 59 11.18 5.35 6.85
C CYS A 59 11.01 6.35 8.01
N ASP A 60 11.84 6.27 9.05
CA ASP A 60 11.75 7.17 10.21
C ASP A 60 12.11 8.62 9.82
N VAL A 61 13.12 8.83 8.97
CA VAL A 61 13.44 10.16 8.41
C VAL A 61 12.27 10.69 7.58
N LEU A 62 11.66 9.83 6.75
CA LEU A 62 10.55 10.25 5.90
C LEU A 62 9.32 10.67 6.72
N LEU A 63 9.03 9.97 7.82
CA LEU A 63 7.97 10.32 8.77
C LEU A 63 8.28 11.61 9.53
N LEU A 64 9.52 11.80 9.99
CA LEU A 64 9.95 13.02 10.66
C LEU A 64 9.77 14.25 9.75
N GLU A 65 10.20 14.15 8.49
CA GLU A 65 10.04 15.23 7.51
C GLU A 65 8.55 15.56 7.26
N GLU A 66 7.68 14.55 7.18
CA GLU A 66 6.23 14.76 7.00
C GLU A 66 5.60 15.47 8.21
N GLU A 67 5.99 15.10 9.43
CA GLU A 67 5.52 15.77 10.63
C GLU A 67 6.06 17.21 10.74
N PHE A 68 7.33 17.43 10.38
CA PHE A 68 7.91 18.76 10.33
C PHE A 68 7.17 19.66 9.32
N GLU A 69 6.86 19.14 8.14
CA GLU A 69 6.09 19.87 7.12
C GLU A 69 4.67 20.20 7.62
N LYS A 70 3.96 19.25 8.24
CA LYS A 70 2.66 19.50 8.86
C LYS A 70 2.73 20.58 9.94
N LEU A 71 3.78 20.56 10.77
CA LEU A 71 4.00 21.59 11.78
C LEU A 71 4.29 22.96 11.15
N GLN A 72 5.11 23.00 10.10
CA GLN A 72 5.40 24.23 9.36
C GLN A 72 4.12 24.81 8.74
N ILE A 73 3.30 23.99 8.07
CA ILE A 73 2.01 24.39 7.54
C ILE A 73 1.10 24.89 8.66
N SER A 74 1.01 24.19 9.79
CA SER A 74 0.16 24.61 10.92
C SER A 74 0.61 25.95 11.55
N LYS A 75 1.91 26.26 11.50
CA LYS A 75 2.49 27.47 12.07
C LYS A 75 2.32 28.67 11.15
N PHE A 76 2.46 28.49 9.84
CA PHE A 76 2.45 29.58 8.86
C PHE A 76 1.10 29.78 8.17
N ASN A 77 0.32 28.72 7.93
CA ASN A 77 -1.04 28.83 7.41
C ASN A 77 -2.03 28.86 8.58
N LYS A 78 -2.83 29.94 8.67
CA LYS A 78 -4.04 29.97 9.50
C LYS A 78 -4.93 28.79 9.09
N GLY A 79 -5.52 28.12 10.09
CA GLY A 79 -6.15 26.79 9.99
C GLY A 79 -6.99 26.53 8.74
N GLU A 80 -7.07 25.26 8.34
CA GLU A 80 -7.84 24.81 7.17
C GLU A 80 -9.23 25.45 7.15
N SER A 81 -9.65 25.94 5.99
CA SER A 81 -10.99 26.50 5.84
C SER A 81 -12.03 25.42 6.15
N LEU A 82 -13.13 25.82 6.79
CA LEU A 82 -14.25 24.92 7.11
C LEU A 82 -14.73 24.14 5.88
N LEU A 83 -14.69 24.78 4.70
CA LEU A 83 -15.04 24.17 3.41
C LEU A 83 -14.17 22.96 3.10
N VAL A 84 -12.84 23.05 3.30
CA VAL A 84 -11.92 21.93 3.06
C VAL A 84 -12.22 20.76 4.00
N ALA A 85 -12.54 21.04 5.26
CA ALA A 85 -12.91 20.01 6.23
C ALA A 85 -14.22 19.28 5.84
N VAL A 86 -15.25 20.04 5.45
CA VAL A 86 -16.54 19.48 5.00
C VAL A 86 -16.36 18.67 3.71
N LEU A 87 -15.58 19.18 2.75
CA LEU A 87 -15.32 18.47 1.50
C LEU A 87 -14.59 17.15 1.74
N LYS A 88 -13.59 17.13 2.64
CA LYS A 88 -12.91 15.88 3.05
C LYS A 88 -13.88 14.88 3.70
N LEU A 89 -14.80 15.35 4.54
CA LEU A 89 -15.82 14.50 5.16
C LEU A 89 -16.75 13.88 4.12
N CYS A 90 -17.32 14.70 3.23
CA CYS A 90 -18.19 14.24 2.15
C CYS A 90 -17.48 13.21 1.25
N CYS A 91 -16.22 13.50 0.90
CA CYS A 91 -15.39 12.60 0.10
C CYS A 91 -15.13 11.26 0.82
N GLY A 92 -14.88 11.30 2.15
CA GLY A 92 -14.74 10.10 2.97
C GLY A 92 -16.00 9.23 3.01
N ILE A 93 -17.17 9.84 3.17
CA ILE A 93 -18.48 9.14 3.16
C ILE A 93 -18.70 8.49 1.78
N LEU A 94 -18.44 9.22 0.70
CA LEU A 94 -18.58 8.70 -0.66
C LEU A 94 -17.68 7.49 -0.90
N PHE A 95 -16.41 7.56 -0.51
CA PHE A 95 -15.48 6.43 -0.63
C PHE A 95 -15.86 5.24 0.26
N ALA A 96 -16.48 5.47 1.42
CA ALA A 96 -16.99 4.39 2.26
C ALA A 96 -18.18 3.67 1.58
N ILE A 97 -19.09 4.41 0.97
CA ILE A 97 -20.21 3.84 0.19
C ILE A 97 -19.68 3.03 -0.99
N LEU A 98 -18.72 3.56 -1.75
CA LEU A 98 -18.09 2.84 -2.86
C LEU A 98 -17.40 1.56 -2.40
N SER A 99 -16.70 1.59 -1.26
CA SER A 99 -16.06 0.40 -0.67
C SER A 99 -17.09 -0.67 -0.34
N LEU A 100 -18.18 -0.28 0.33
CA LEU A 100 -19.27 -1.19 0.69
C LEU A 100 -19.96 -1.77 -0.55
N ALA A 101 -20.23 -0.95 -1.56
CA ALA A 101 -20.81 -1.39 -2.82
C ALA A 101 -19.92 -2.42 -3.54
N TRP A 102 -18.59 -2.23 -3.54
CA TRP A 102 -17.66 -3.21 -4.08
C TRP A 102 -17.67 -4.54 -3.32
N VAL A 103 -17.66 -4.51 -1.98
CA VAL A 103 -17.73 -5.72 -1.15
C VAL A 103 -19.04 -6.46 -1.42
N LEU A 104 -20.16 -5.75 -1.45
CA LEU A 104 -21.46 -6.33 -1.79
C LEU A 104 -21.46 -6.95 -3.18
N GLN A 105 -20.92 -6.25 -4.19
CA GLN A 105 -20.84 -6.77 -5.55
C GLN A 105 -20.00 -8.06 -5.63
N ILE A 106 -18.87 -8.14 -4.92
CA ILE A 106 -18.05 -9.37 -4.87
C ILE A 106 -18.85 -10.53 -4.25
N ILE A 107 -19.55 -10.26 -3.13
CA ILE A 107 -20.35 -11.27 -2.45
C ILE A 107 -21.46 -11.77 -3.38
N MET A 108 -22.20 -10.86 -4.01
CA MET A 108 -23.36 -11.21 -4.84
C MET A 108 -22.97 -11.86 -6.17
N SER A 109 -21.92 -11.37 -6.84
CA SER A 109 -21.56 -11.84 -8.18
C SER A 109 -20.58 -13.02 -8.18
N VAL A 110 -19.82 -13.24 -7.10
CA VAL A 110 -18.84 -14.33 -7.04
C VAL A 110 -19.16 -15.34 -5.95
N ILE A 111 -19.40 -14.90 -4.71
CA ILE A 111 -19.52 -15.82 -3.56
C ILE A 111 -20.88 -16.54 -3.56
N VAL A 112 -21.98 -15.81 -3.76
CA VAL A 112 -23.34 -16.40 -3.76
C VAL A 112 -23.47 -17.51 -4.80
N PRO A 113 -23.09 -17.31 -6.09
CA PRO A 113 -23.11 -18.39 -7.08
C PRO A 113 -22.31 -19.63 -6.70
N GLN A 114 -21.17 -19.44 -6.02
CA GLN A 114 -20.34 -20.57 -5.58
C GLN A 114 -20.99 -21.38 -4.44
N ILE A 115 -21.75 -20.75 -3.56
CA ILE A 115 -22.38 -21.43 -2.42
C ILE A 115 -23.75 -22.02 -2.80
N SER A 116 -24.57 -21.27 -3.54
CA SER A 116 -25.95 -21.66 -3.85
C SER A 116 -26.09 -22.45 -5.15
N GLY A 117 -25.08 -22.42 -6.03
CA GLY A 117 -25.15 -22.98 -7.38
C GLY A 117 -26.13 -22.26 -8.31
N GLN A 118 -26.68 -21.12 -7.88
CA GLN A 118 -27.61 -20.29 -8.67
C GLN A 118 -27.00 -18.92 -8.96
N PRO A 119 -27.34 -18.30 -10.10
CA PRO A 119 -26.88 -16.94 -10.37
C PRO A 119 -27.32 -16.01 -9.23
N GLY A 120 -26.35 -15.31 -8.65
CA GLY A 120 -26.59 -14.36 -7.57
C GLY A 120 -27.39 -13.16 -8.08
N PRO A 121 -28.01 -12.39 -7.17
CA PRO A 121 -28.81 -11.23 -7.56
C PRO A 121 -27.92 -10.19 -8.28
N PRO A 122 -28.31 -9.71 -9.48
CA PRO A 122 -27.53 -8.75 -10.24
C PRO A 122 -27.66 -7.36 -9.60
N PHE A 123 -26.78 -7.02 -8.66
CA PHE A 123 -26.86 -5.74 -7.93
C PHE A 123 -26.39 -4.56 -8.79
N LEU A 124 -25.08 -4.28 -8.86
CA LEU A 124 -24.58 -3.16 -9.69
C LEU A 124 -24.74 -3.45 -11.18
N ASN A 125 -24.75 -4.72 -11.60
CA ASN A 125 -25.02 -5.10 -12.99
C ASN A 125 -26.40 -4.61 -13.45
N SER A 126 -27.45 -4.73 -12.63
CA SER A 126 -28.77 -4.22 -12.98
C SER A 126 -28.83 -2.70 -12.98
N LEU A 127 -28.08 -2.02 -12.10
CA LEU A 127 -27.98 -0.56 -12.14
C LEU A 127 -27.37 -0.08 -13.47
N LEU A 128 -26.29 -0.72 -13.90
CA LEU A 128 -25.62 -0.38 -15.16
C LEU A 128 -26.50 -0.72 -16.37
N ALA A 129 -27.15 -1.88 -16.38
CA ALA A 129 -28.11 -2.26 -17.43
C ALA A 129 -29.30 -1.28 -17.48
N ALA A 130 -29.83 -0.85 -16.34
CA ALA A 130 -30.91 0.13 -16.29
C ALA A 130 -30.50 1.49 -16.88
N CYS A 131 -29.24 1.89 -16.75
CA CYS A 131 -28.73 3.09 -17.43
C CYS A 131 -28.72 2.92 -18.96
N GLU A 132 -28.39 1.73 -19.46
CA GLU A 132 -28.43 1.43 -20.89
C GLU A 132 -29.86 1.39 -21.43
N ASP A 133 -30.77 0.71 -20.72
CA ASP A 133 -32.19 0.63 -21.07
C ASP A 133 -32.88 2.00 -21.08
N ALA A 134 -32.45 2.91 -20.20
CA ALA A 134 -32.92 4.29 -20.17
C ALA A 134 -32.35 5.18 -21.29
N GLY A 135 -31.47 4.65 -22.15
CA GLY A 135 -30.78 5.41 -23.20
C GLY A 135 -29.63 6.28 -22.69
N LEU A 136 -29.22 6.12 -21.43
CA LEU A 136 -28.13 6.84 -20.77
C LEU A 136 -26.82 6.04 -20.83
N TYR A 137 -26.49 5.46 -21.98
CA TYR A 137 -25.26 4.69 -22.20
C TYR A 137 -23.97 5.36 -21.67
N PRO A 138 -23.68 6.66 -21.95
CA PRO A 138 -22.44 7.26 -21.44
C PRO A 138 -22.40 7.35 -19.91
N LEU A 139 -23.56 7.41 -19.25
CA LEU A 139 -23.64 7.40 -17.78
C LEU A 139 -23.30 6.01 -17.23
N GLY A 140 -23.80 4.93 -17.85
CA GLY A 140 -23.47 3.56 -17.47
C GLY A 140 -21.97 3.29 -17.56
N VAL A 141 -21.34 3.67 -18.69
CA VAL A 141 -19.90 3.53 -18.88
C VAL A 141 -19.11 4.39 -17.89
N ALA A 142 -19.55 5.64 -17.65
CA ALA A 142 -18.89 6.53 -16.68
C ALA A 142 -18.96 5.97 -15.26
N LEU A 143 -20.10 5.43 -14.84
CA LEU A 143 -20.26 4.77 -13.53
C LEU A 143 -19.35 3.55 -13.42
N TYR A 144 -19.35 2.67 -14.44
CA TYR A 144 -18.45 1.52 -14.48
C TYR A 144 -16.98 1.94 -14.38
N ALA A 145 -16.58 2.99 -15.11
CA ALA A 145 -15.23 3.56 -15.03
C ALA A 145 -14.93 4.11 -13.63
N CYS A 146 -15.86 4.84 -13.00
CA CYS A 146 -15.70 5.36 -11.63
C CYS A 146 -15.44 4.25 -10.61
N PHE A 147 -16.16 3.12 -10.69
CA PHE A 147 -15.93 1.96 -9.81
C PHE A 147 -14.53 1.36 -10.03
N ASN A 148 -14.10 1.20 -11.27
CA ASN A 148 -12.76 0.67 -11.60
C ASN A 148 -11.64 1.63 -11.17
N PHE A 149 -11.74 2.92 -11.47
CA PHE A 149 -10.76 3.92 -11.04
C PHE A 149 -10.67 4.02 -9.53
N TYR A 150 -11.79 3.86 -8.81
CA TYR A 150 -11.76 3.78 -7.35
C TYR A 150 -10.87 2.64 -6.86
N MET A 151 -11.02 1.42 -7.42
CA MET A 151 -10.16 0.29 -7.07
C MET A 151 -8.69 0.56 -7.39
N LEU A 152 -8.42 1.22 -8.51
CA LEU A 152 -7.06 1.60 -8.89
C LEU A 152 -6.43 2.58 -7.87
N ILE A 153 -7.21 3.57 -7.40
CA ILE A 153 -6.77 4.50 -6.35
C ILE A 153 -6.54 3.73 -5.03
N CYS A 154 -7.40 2.76 -4.70
CA CYS A 154 -7.20 1.89 -3.54
C CYS A 154 -5.91 1.09 -3.64
N VAL A 155 -5.55 0.56 -4.81
CA VAL A 155 -4.28 -0.13 -5.05
C VAL A 155 -3.11 0.82 -4.84
N VAL A 156 -3.14 2.04 -5.40
CA VAL A 156 -2.06 3.05 -5.21
C VAL A 156 -1.89 3.37 -3.72
N LYS A 157 -2.99 3.61 -3.00
CA LYS A 157 -2.97 3.87 -1.55
C LYS A 157 -2.50 2.65 -0.75
N GLY A 158 -2.86 1.44 -1.18
CA GLY A 158 -2.43 0.18 -0.60
C GLY A 158 -0.93 -0.04 -0.77
N CYS A 159 -0.40 0.14 -1.99
CA CYS A 159 1.02 0.00 -2.31
C CYS A 159 1.88 1.01 -1.53
N THR A 160 1.42 2.26 -1.37
CA THR A 160 2.15 3.26 -0.58
C THR A 160 2.15 2.92 0.91
N LYS A 161 1.01 2.52 1.48
CA LYS A 161 0.91 2.17 2.91
C LYS A 161 1.60 0.85 3.27
N PHE A 162 1.40 -0.19 2.46
CA PHE A 162 2.00 -1.51 2.65
C PHE A 162 3.51 -1.48 2.37
N GLY A 163 3.94 -0.71 1.37
CA GLY A 163 5.36 -0.54 1.03
C GLY A 163 6.20 0.07 2.16
N MET A 164 5.63 0.96 2.97
CA MET A 164 6.31 1.50 4.15
C MET A 164 6.36 0.53 5.33
N ARG A 165 5.37 -0.38 5.46
CA ARG A 165 5.20 -1.24 6.64
C ARG A 165 5.86 -2.62 6.47
N ILE A 166 5.89 -3.18 5.25
CA ILE A 166 6.39 -4.52 4.96
C ILE A 166 7.64 -4.40 4.08
N ALA A 167 8.75 -4.06 4.74
CA ALA A 167 10.07 -3.86 4.15
C ALA A 167 10.79 -5.16 3.72
N PHE A 168 10.05 -6.24 3.45
CA PHE A 168 10.64 -7.58 3.37
C PHE A 168 11.25 -7.92 2.00
N PHE A 169 10.75 -7.34 0.88
CA PHE A 169 11.24 -7.69 -0.47
C PHE A 169 11.45 -6.52 -1.44
N LEU A 170 10.71 -5.42 -1.34
CA LEU A 170 10.85 -4.27 -2.25
C LEU A 170 10.95 -3.00 -1.43
N SER A 171 12.04 -2.25 -1.63
CA SER A 171 12.21 -0.90 -1.06
C SER A 171 11.31 0.05 -1.85
N ILE A 172 10.00 0.01 -1.60
CA ILE A 172 9.06 0.95 -2.21
C ILE A 172 9.33 2.32 -1.62
N HIS A 173 9.83 3.24 -2.44
CA HIS A 173 10.05 4.61 -2.01
C HIS A 173 8.69 5.33 -2.03
N PRO A 174 8.22 5.89 -0.90
CA PRO A 174 6.91 6.50 -0.84
C PRO A 174 6.87 7.73 -1.76
N MET A 175 5.77 7.86 -2.50
CA MET A 175 5.54 9.03 -3.35
C MET A 175 5.27 10.27 -2.48
N ARG A 176 6.00 11.35 -2.78
CA ARG A 176 5.80 12.69 -2.22
C ARG A 176 5.31 13.65 -3.30
N ALA A 177 4.34 14.49 -2.97
CA ALA A 177 3.99 15.60 -3.84
C ALA A 177 5.24 16.50 -4.00
N GLN A 178 5.62 16.81 -5.24
CA GLN A 178 6.69 17.75 -5.61
C GLN A 178 8.16 17.37 -5.32
N ASN A 179 8.44 16.29 -4.58
CA ASN A 179 9.81 15.84 -4.27
C ASN A 179 10.08 14.34 -4.55
N THR A 180 9.26 13.69 -5.38
CA THR A 180 9.50 12.28 -5.71
C THR A 180 10.61 12.14 -6.77
N PRO A 181 11.71 11.39 -6.50
CA PRO A 181 12.72 11.14 -7.52
C PRO A 181 12.13 10.34 -8.68
N LEU A 182 12.55 10.64 -9.92
CA LEU A 182 11.99 10.04 -11.14
C LEU A 182 12.02 8.50 -11.13
N ASN A 183 13.08 7.90 -10.57
CA ASN A 183 13.19 6.45 -10.40
C ASN A 183 12.08 5.86 -9.51
N SER A 184 11.68 6.57 -8.44
CA SER A 184 10.59 6.14 -7.57
C SER A 184 9.23 6.26 -8.27
N ILE A 185 9.04 7.32 -9.08
CA ILE A 185 7.82 7.47 -9.89
C ILE A 185 7.69 6.30 -10.86
N LEU A 186 8.76 5.97 -11.59
CA LEU A 186 8.75 4.88 -12.57
C LEU A 186 8.40 3.54 -11.93
N PHE A 187 8.99 3.22 -10.78
CA PHE A 187 8.67 1.99 -10.05
C PHE A 187 7.19 1.94 -9.59
N ASN A 188 6.65 3.04 -9.07
CA ASN A 188 5.24 3.08 -8.66
C ASN A 188 4.29 2.98 -9.87
N VAL A 189 4.65 3.55 -11.02
CA VAL A 189 3.90 3.43 -12.27
C VAL A 189 3.94 1.99 -12.80
N GLU A 190 5.08 1.30 -12.72
CA GLU A 190 5.20 -0.10 -13.11
C GLU A 190 4.30 -1.00 -12.25
N MET A 191 4.30 -0.79 -10.93
CA MET A 191 3.39 -1.49 -10.01
C MET A 191 1.92 -1.23 -10.34
N LEU A 192 1.58 0.00 -10.75
CA LEU A 192 0.24 0.37 -11.19
C LEU A 192 -0.16 -0.35 -12.49
N LEU A 193 0.75 -0.41 -13.46
CA LEU A 193 0.53 -1.07 -14.76
C LEU A 193 0.35 -2.58 -14.60
N VAL A 194 1.13 -3.23 -13.74
CA VAL A 194 0.94 -4.66 -13.44
C VAL A 194 -0.40 -4.89 -12.76
N SER A 195 -0.79 -3.99 -11.84
CA SER A 195 -2.05 -4.11 -11.10
C SER A 195 -3.28 -3.81 -11.95
N SER A 196 -3.18 -2.98 -13.00
CA SER A 196 -4.31 -2.64 -13.86
C SER A 196 -4.79 -3.85 -14.67
N GLY A 197 -3.87 -4.72 -15.13
CA GLY A 197 -4.24 -5.96 -15.81
C GLY A 197 -5.06 -6.89 -14.91
N ALA A 198 -4.62 -7.07 -13.65
CA ALA A 198 -5.36 -7.84 -12.65
C ALA A 198 -6.73 -7.21 -12.33
N LEU A 199 -6.80 -5.88 -12.27
CA LEU A 199 -8.05 -5.15 -12.04
C LEU A 199 -9.05 -5.33 -13.18
N VAL A 200 -8.60 -5.27 -14.44
CA VAL A 200 -9.46 -5.50 -15.62
C VAL A 200 -10.02 -6.92 -15.59
N GLN A 201 -9.17 -7.93 -15.34
CA GLN A 201 -9.62 -9.32 -15.22
C GLN A 201 -10.66 -9.48 -14.10
N PHE A 202 -10.41 -8.86 -12.95
CA PHE A 202 -11.31 -8.89 -11.80
C PHE A 202 -12.66 -8.21 -12.11
N SER A 203 -12.65 -7.06 -12.79
CA SER A 203 -13.88 -6.35 -13.14
C SER A 203 -14.70 -7.07 -14.21
N GLN A 204 -14.07 -7.71 -15.20
CA GLN A 204 -14.77 -8.60 -16.14
C GLN A 204 -15.49 -9.74 -15.43
N THR A 205 -14.85 -10.35 -14.44
CA THR A 205 -15.46 -11.47 -13.69
C THR A 205 -16.58 -10.99 -12.78
N THR A 206 -16.43 -9.82 -12.15
CA THR A 206 -17.38 -9.28 -11.17
C THR A 206 -18.59 -8.59 -11.83
N PHE A 207 -18.40 -8.06 -13.04
CA PHE A 207 -19.43 -7.42 -13.85
C PHE A 207 -19.70 -8.22 -15.14
N SER A 208 -19.77 -9.55 -15.03
CA SER A 208 -19.88 -10.45 -16.18
C SER A 208 -21.13 -10.22 -17.05
N ASP A 209 -22.22 -9.72 -16.47
CA ASP A 209 -23.45 -9.43 -17.21
C ASP A 209 -23.33 -8.14 -18.03
N TYR A 210 -22.71 -7.11 -17.44
CA TYR A 210 -22.54 -5.80 -18.06
C TYR A 210 -21.39 -5.77 -19.06
N ALA A 211 -20.26 -6.38 -18.72
CA ALA A 211 -19.03 -6.36 -19.52
C ALA A 211 -18.97 -7.49 -20.58
N ARG A 212 -20.06 -8.24 -20.73
CA ARG A 212 -20.16 -9.35 -21.69
C ARG A 212 -19.96 -8.86 -23.12
N LEU A 213 -19.35 -9.70 -23.96
CA LEU A 213 -19.11 -9.39 -25.39
C LEU A 213 -18.15 -8.21 -25.64
N THR A 214 -17.47 -7.72 -24.60
CA THR A 214 -16.36 -6.78 -24.79
C THR A 214 -15.10 -7.52 -25.23
N GLU A 215 -14.15 -6.81 -25.85
CA GLU A 215 -12.86 -7.41 -26.21
C GLU A 215 -12.11 -7.95 -24.98
N ALA A 216 -12.27 -7.27 -23.84
CA ALA A 216 -11.72 -7.71 -22.57
C ALA A 216 -12.31 -9.06 -22.12
N ASP A 217 -13.62 -9.26 -22.26
CA ASP A 217 -14.28 -10.55 -21.97
C ASP A 217 -13.74 -11.68 -22.87
N VAL A 218 -13.53 -11.42 -24.16
CA VAL A 218 -12.92 -12.40 -25.08
C VAL A 218 -11.52 -12.81 -24.62
N ILE A 219 -10.69 -11.86 -24.21
CA ILE A 219 -9.32 -12.14 -23.77
C ILE A 219 -9.33 -12.89 -22.42
N PHE A 220 -10.00 -12.33 -21.42
CA PHE A 220 -9.91 -12.83 -20.04
C PHE A 220 -10.81 -14.04 -19.76
N SER A 221 -12.00 -14.10 -20.35
CA SER A 221 -12.96 -15.18 -20.11
C SER A 221 -12.84 -16.31 -21.13
N ALA A 222 -12.57 -16.00 -22.41
CA ALA A 222 -12.51 -17.06 -23.44
C ALA A 222 -11.10 -17.60 -23.69
N GLN A 223 -10.07 -16.74 -23.76
CA GLN A 223 -8.71 -17.19 -24.10
C GLN A 223 -7.93 -17.64 -22.87
N ILE A 224 -7.82 -16.79 -21.84
CA ILE A 224 -6.96 -17.05 -20.68
C ILE A 224 -7.47 -18.26 -19.86
N GLN A 225 -8.78 -18.41 -19.69
CA GLN A 225 -9.35 -19.54 -18.94
C GLN A 225 -9.12 -20.90 -19.61
N ARG A 226 -8.87 -20.93 -20.93
CA ARG A 226 -8.62 -22.16 -21.69
C ARG A 226 -7.16 -22.59 -21.70
N LEU A 227 -6.25 -21.79 -21.16
CA LEU A 227 -4.85 -22.19 -21.00
C LEU A 227 -4.74 -23.28 -19.93
N THR A 228 -4.09 -24.40 -20.26
CA THR A 228 -4.02 -25.63 -19.43
C THR A 228 -3.52 -25.38 -18.00
N PHE A 229 -2.52 -24.51 -17.82
CA PHE A 229 -2.00 -24.17 -16.50
C PHE A 229 -2.94 -23.29 -15.68
N TYR A 230 -3.55 -22.29 -16.32
CA TYR A 230 -4.35 -21.29 -15.63
C TYR A 230 -5.78 -21.76 -15.32
N ARG A 231 -6.32 -22.68 -16.14
CA ARG A 231 -7.68 -23.21 -16.03
C ARG A 231 -8.11 -23.54 -14.60
N PHE A 232 -7.27 -24.26 -13.84
CA PHE A 232 -7.57 -24.64 -12.46
C PHE A 232 -7.78 -23.44 -11.52
N PHE A 233 -6.99 -22.38 -11.67
CA PHE A 233 -7.08 -21.18 -10.83
C PHE A 233 -8.32 -20.35 -11.17
N PHE A 234 -8.73 -20.35 -12.43
CA PHE A 234 -9.89 -19.60 -12.92
C PHE A 234 -11.21 -20.30 -12.62
N GLU A 235 -11.32 -21.61 -12.85
CA GLU A 235 -12.54 -22.39 -12.56
C GLU A 235 -12.91 -22.33 -11.07
N ASN A 236 -11.91 -22.31 -10.18
CA ASN A 236 -12.12 -22.22 -8.73
C ASN A 236 -12.15 -20.76 -8.21
N HIS A 237 -12.05 -19.75 -9.09
CA HIS A 237 -11.95 -18.33 -8.71
C HIS A 237 -10.91 -18.02 -7.60
N ILE A 238 -9.79 -18.76 -7.59
CA ILE A 238 -8.78 -18.70 -6.52
C ILE A 238 -8.24 -17.29 -6.34
N PHE A 239 -8.05 -16.56 -7.43
CA PHE A 239 -7.56 -15.18 -7.40
C PHE A 239 -8.49 -14.24 -6.63
N ILE A 240 -9.81 -14.35 -6.85
CA ILE A 240 -10.79 -13.48 -6.20
C ILE A 240 -10.90 -13.81 -4.72
N ILE A 241 -10.95 -15.11 -4.39
CA ILE A 241 -11.01 -15.58 -2.99
C ILE A 241 -9.75 -15.16 -2.24
N THR A 242 -8.57 -15.28 -2.87
CA THR A 242 -7.29 -14.86 -2.27
C THR A 242 -7.26 -13.36 -2.03
N MET A 243 -7.68 -12.56 -3.02
CA MET A 243 -7.75 -11.11 -2.90
C MET A 243 -8.70 -10.67 -1.77
N LEU A 244 -9.89 -11.29 -1.67
CA LEU A 244 -10.84 -11.04 -0.59
C LEU A 244 -10.29 -11.47 0.77
N SER A 245 -9.61 -12.61 0.84
CA SER A 245 -8.99 -13.11 2.08
C SER A 245 -7.91 -12.14 2.58
N VAL A 246 -7.03 -11.68 1.69
CA VAL A 246 -6.01 -10.67 2.03
C VAL A 246 -6.65 -9.34 2.44
N PHE A 247 -7.73 -8.93 1.78
CA PHE A 247 -8.51 -7.74 2.18
C PHE A 247 -9.07 -7.87 3.59
N LEU A 248 -9.68 -9.01 3.95
CA LEU A 248 -10.23 -9.24 5.29
C LEU A 248 -9.12 -9.28 6.35
N ILE A 249 -8.00 -9.95 6.07
CA ILE A 249 -6.84 -9.97 6.96
C ILE A 249 -6.30 -8.54 7.16
N ALA A 250 -6.16 -7.78 6.08
CA ALA A 250 -5.69 -6.39 6.15
C ALA A 250 -6.67 -5.49 6.92
N LEU A 251 -7.97 -5.69 6.75
CA LEU A 251 -9.02 -4.98 7.49
C LEU A 251 -8.93 -5.26 8.98
N ILE A 252 -8.88 -6.53 9.39
CA ILE A 252 -8.73 -6.94 10.79
C ILE A 252 -7.44 -6.37 11.37
N PHE A 253 -6.33 -6.48 10.63
CA PHE A 253 -5.04 -5.97 11.06
C PHE A 253 -5.05 -4.43 11.25
N LEU A 254 -5.70 -3.69 10.35
CA LEU A 254 -5.83 -2.23 10.47
C LEU A 254 -6.81 -1.80 11.57
N LEU A 255 -7.85 -2.60 11.86
CA LEU A 255 -8.75 -2.35 13.00
C LEU A 255 -8.01 -2.52 14.33
N VAL A 256 -7.13 -3.54 14.44
CA VAL A 256 -6.32 -3.77 15.65
C VAL A 256 -5.16 -2.77 15.76
N ARG A 257 -4.55 -2.36 14.64
CA ARG A 257 -3.43 -1.41 14.60
C ARG A 257 -3.69 -0.24 13.63
N PRO A 258 -4.53 0.73 14.03
CA PRO A 258 -4.94 1.84 13.17
C PRO A 258 -3.83 2.85 12.89
N ARG A 259 -2.86 3.01 13.79
CA ARG A 259 -1.75 3.96 13.65
C ARG A 259 -0.48 3.28 13.16
N ASP A 260 0.13 3.85 12.12
CA ASP A 260 1.51 3.63 11.76
C ASP A 260 2.39 4.28 12.85
N GLN A 261 3.08 3.46 13.65
CA GLN A 261 4.12 3.95 14.57
C GLN A 261 5.47 3.71 13.89
N GLY A 262 6.22 4.78 13.65
CA GLY A 262 7.65 4.68 13.36
C GLY A 262 8.39 4.06 14.54
N SER A 263 9.66 3.70 14.37
CA SER A 263 10.42 3.17 15.51
C SER A 263 10.66 4.21 16.61
N VAL A 264 10.48 5.48 16.25
CA VAL A 264 10.51 6.66 17.10
C VAL A 264 9.11 7.27 17.12
N SER A 265 8.47 7.36 18.30
CA SER A 265 7.18 8.04 18.44
C SER A 265 7.38 9.52 18.70
N PHE A 266 6.81 10.38 17.86
CA PHE A 266 6.97 11.84 17.94
C PHE A 266 5.83 12.54 18.69
N SER A 267 4.77 11.81 19.06
CA SER A 267 3.52 12.37 19.62
C SER A 267 3.48 12.39 21.15
N ALA A 268 4.50 11.87 21.83
CA ALA A 268 4.68 11.94 23.28
C ALA A 268 6.18 11.85 23.58
N PRO A 269 6.67 12.38 24.72
CA PRO A 269 8.03 12.12 25.18
C PRO A 269 8.13 10.61 25.46
N ASP A 270 8.56 9.86 24.45
CA ASP A 270 8.74 8.43 24.54
C ASP A 270 9.78 8.20 25.63
N LYS A 271 9.49 7.34 26.61
CA LYS A 271 10.44 7.06 27.70
C LYS A 271 11.78 6.58 27.14
N LYS A 272 11.76 5.96 25.95
CA LYS A 272 12.94 5.60 25.17
C LYS A 272 13.73 6.79 24.63
N LEU A 273 13.06 7.82 24.11
CA LEU A 273 13.70 9.04 23.65
C LEU A 273 14.36 9.79 24.81
N VAL A 274 13.69 9.85 25.97
CA VAL A 274 14.27 10.43 27.18
C VAL A 274 15.46 9.61 27.67
N SER A 275 15.36 8.28 27.70
CA SER A 275 16.47 7.42 28.14
C SER A 275 17.69 7.48 27.20
N LEU A 276 17.45 7.52 25.88
CA LEU A 276 18.51 7.64 24.86
C LEU A 276 19.15 9.03 24.90
N ALA A 277 18.36 10.09 25.10
CA ALA A 277 18.87 11.44 25.28
C ALA A 277 19.68 11.59 26.58
N THR A 278 19.26 10.94 27.68
CA THR A 278 20.06 10.91 28.92
C THR A 278 21.34 10.10 28.78
N ALA A 279 21.33 9.01 28.01
CA ALA A 279 22.52 8.22 27.69
C ALA A 279 23.51 9.03 26.83
N ALA A 280 23.02 9.71 25.79
CA ALA A 280 23.82 10.58 24.94
C ALA A 280 24.43 11.79 25.69
N LYS A 281 23.78 12.24 26.77
CA LYS A 281 24.28 13.32 27.63
C LYS A 281 25.33 12.83 28.63
N THR A 282 25.36 11.54 28.96
CA THR A 282 26.35 10.96 29.89
C THR A 282 27.66 10.59 29.19
N ASP A 283 27.65 10.28 27.90
CA ASP A 283 28.88 10.04 27.11
C ASP A 283 29.69 11.31 26.76
N LYS A 284 29.14 12.50 27.04
CA LYS A 284 29.80 13.79 26.77
C LYS A 284 30.26 14.53 28.04
N CYS A 285 30.25 13.86 29.20
CA CYS A 285 30.82 14.38 30.46
C CYS A 285 31.97 13.51 30.95
#